data_AF-A0A8H9WAY4-F1
#
_entry.id   AF-A0A8H9WAY4-F1
#
_cell.length_a   1.000
_cell.length_b   1.000
_cell.length_c   1.000
_cell.angle_alpha   90.00
_cell.angle_beta   90.00
_cell.angle_gamma   90.00
#
_symmetry.space_group_name_H-M   'P 1'
#
loop_
_entity.id
_entity.type
_entity.pdbx_description
1 polymer ?
#
loop_
_entity_poly.entity_id
_entity_poly.type
_entity_poly.pdbx_seq_one_letter_code
_entity_poly.pdbx_strand_id
1 'polypeptide(L)'
;MIRTYKLAVPGHLSQTCEELNRTTARIYNKTMSLVRKIHQKKGFWLSWPTADKYILRWAENIKIHVHSKQAFVQLYFQALKGYFKAAKKNQDAKPPHKKKRYLPFIWKESAVKL
;
A
#
# COMPACT_ATOMS: atom_id res chain seq x y z
N MET A 1 29.70 3.21 5.89
CA MET A 1 28.39 2.52 6.05
C MET A 1 27.47 3.41 6.87
N ILE A 2 26.29 3.76 6.35
CA ILE A 2 25.28 4.48 7.14
C ILE A 2 24.51 3.45 7.97
N ARG A 3 24.60 3.53 9.30
CA ARG A 3 23.84 2.67 10.21
C ARG A 3 22.46 3.30 10.44
N THR A 4 21.39 2.57 10.10
CA THR A 4 20.02 3.00 10.34
C THR A 4 19.52 2.41 11.66
N TYR A 5 19.27 3.28 12.65
CA TYR A 5 18.70 2.90 13.94
C TYR A 5 17.17 3.07 13.91
N LYS A 6 16.44 2.06 14.39
CA LYS A 6 14.97 2.13 14.57
C LYS A 6 14.69 2.58 16.00
N LEU A 7 14.38 3.87 16.17
CA LEU A 7 13.98 4.42 17.46
C LEU A 7 12.47 4.27 17.64
N ALA A 8 12.02 4.10 18.89
CA ALA A 8 10.60 4.14 19.22
C ALA A 8 10.07 5.56 18.94
N VAL A 9 8.85 5.63 18.38
CA VAL A 9 8.19 6.91 18.13
C VAL A 9 7.91 7.58 19.48
N PRO A 10 8.27 8.87 19.67
CA PRO A 10 7.91 9.62 20.87
C PRO A 10 6.41 9.55 21.14
N GLY A 11 6.00 9.43 22.41
CA GLY A 11 4.59 9.17 22.78
C GLY A 11 3.58 10.14 22.15
N HIS A 12 3.94 11.41 22.00
CA HIS A 12 3.10 12.46 21.40
C HIS A 12 2.87 12.27 19.88
N LEU A 13 3.77 11.60 19.15
CA LEU A 13 3.62 11.29 17.72
C LEU A 13 2.96 9.92 17.48
N SER A 14 2.80 9.11 18.53
CA SER A 14 2.30 7.75 18.41
C SER A 14 0.89 7.67 17.82
N GLN A 15 -0.01 8.57 18.27
CA GLN A 15 -1.38 8.65 17.75
C GLN A 15 -1.40 9.06 16.27
N THR A 16 -0.67 10.10 15.90
CA THR A 16 -0.54 10.55 14.51
C THR A 16 0.03 9.47 13.60
N CYS A 17 1.08 8.76 14.05
CA CYS A 17 1.64 7.63 13.30
C CYS A 17 0.64 6.48 13.17
N GLU A 18 -0.18 6.22 14.18
CA GLU A 18 -1.22 5.21 14.12
C GLU A 18 -2.28 5.57 13.07
N GLU A 19 -2.78 6.81 13.08
CA GLU A 19 -3.75 7.30 12.09
C GLU A 19 -3.21 7.26 10.67
N LEU A 20 -1.96 7.66 10.48
CA LEU A 20 -1.26 7.56 9.20
C LEU A 20 -1.16 6.10 8.75
N ASN A 21 -0.77 5.17 9.62
CA ASN A 21 -0.67 3.75 9.29
C ASN A 21 -2.03 3.12 8.96
N ARG A 22 -3.12 3.55 9.61
CA ARG A 22 -4.50 3.16 9.26
C ARG A 22 -4.89 3.69 7.88
N THR A 23 -4.58 4.95 7.60
CA THR A 23 -4.89 5.60 6.33
C THR A 23 -4.12 4.96 5.17
N THR A 24 -2.85 4.67 5.39
CA THR A 24 -1.99 3.91 4.47
C THR A 24 -2.53 2.51 4.21
N ALA A 25 -2.98 1.80 5.25
CA ALA A 25 -3.64 0.51 5.09
C ALA A 25 -4.95 0.61 4.29
N ARG A 26 -5.71 1.70 4.46
CA ARG A 26 -6.93 1.96 3.68
C ARG A 26 -6.64 2.10 2.19
N ILE A 27 -5.60 2.86 1.81
CA ILE A 27 -5.17 3.01 0.42
C ILE A 27 -4.74 1.66 -0.15
N TYR A 28 -3.89 0.92 0.57
CA TYR A 28 -3.45 -0.42 0.17
C TYR A 28 -4.64 -1.38 -0.06
N ASN A 29 -5.57 -1.44 0.89
CA ASN A 29 -6.75 -2.31 0.80
C ASN A 29 -7.68 -1.92 -0.35
N LYS A 30 -7.79 -0.62 -0.65
CA LYS A 30 -8.56 -0.12 -1.80
C LYS A 30 -7.92 -0.55 -3.11
N THR A 31 -6.60 -0.44 -3.24
CA THR A 31 -5.83 -0.93 -4.39
C THR A 31 -6.05 -2.42 -4.60
N MET A 32 -5.89 -3.22 -3.54
CA MET A 32 -6.16 -4.66 -3.57
C MET A 32 -7.57 -4.97 -4.05
N SER A 33 -8.57 -4.29 -3.49
CA SER A 33 -9.98 -4.51 -3.82
C SER A 33 -10.29 -4.15 -5.28
N LEU A 34 -9.73 -3.04 -5.79
CA LEU A 34 -9.89 -2.60 -7.18
C LEU A 34 -9.31 -3.63 -8.16
N VAL A 35 -8.05 -4.01 -7.95
CA VAL A 35 -7.34 -4.95 -8.82
C VAL A 35 -8.02 -6.32 -8.80
N ARG A 36 -8.39 -6.82 -7.60
CA ARG A 36 -9.12 -8.08 -7.46
C ARG A 36 -10.47 -8.06 -8.16
N LYS A 37 -11.26 -6.98 -8.00
CA LYS A 37 -12.57 -6.85 -8.64
C LYS A 37 -12.45 -6.85 -10.17
N ILE A 38 -11.44 -6.19 -10.72
CA ILE A 38 -11.24 -6.16 -12.18
C ILE A 38 -10.76 -7.51 -12.69
N HIS A 39 -9.86 -8.17 -11.99
CA HIS A 39 -9.46 -9.54 -12.34
C HIS A 39 -10.65 -10.50 -12.34
N GLN A 40 -11.49 -10.47 -11.30
CA GLN A 40 -12.67 -11.33 -11.22
C GLN A 40 -13.73 -11.04 -12.29
N LYS A 41 -13.94 -9.76 -12.66
CA LYS A 41 -14.98 -9.37 -13.62
C LYS A 41 -14.54 -9.40 -15.08
N LYS A 42 -13.28 -9.10 -15.36
CA LYS A 42 -12.75 -8.91 -16.72
C LYS A 42 -11.71 -9.95 -17.13
N GLY A 43 -11.27 -10.80 -16.20
CA GLY A 43 -10.30 -11.87 -16.49
C GLY A 43 -8.85 -11.41 -16.60
N PHE A 44 -8.54 -10.13 -16.40
CA PHE A 44 -7.17 -9.61 -16.48
C PHE A 44 -6.75 -8.82 -15.24
N TRP A 45 -5.44 -8.81 -14.98
CA TRP A 45 -4.84 -8.03 -13.90
C TRP A 45 -4.59 -6.60 -14.36
N LEU A 46 -5.06 -5.60 -13.60
CA LEU A 46 -4.71 -4.20 -13.84
C LEU A 46 -3.20 -4.00 -13.75
N SER A 47 -2.67 -3.13 -14.62
CA SER A 47 -1.29 -2.66 -14.53
C SER A 47 -1.13 -1.65 -13.38
N TRP A 48 0.10 -1.50 -12.90
CA TRP A 48 0.44 -0.54 -11.85
C TRP A 48 0.08 0.92 -12.22
N PRO A 49 0.44 1.47 -13.40
CA PRO A 49 0.12 2.85 -13.75
C PRO A 49 -1.39 3.13 -13.79
N THR A 50 -2.16 2.16 -14.31
CA THR A 50 -3.62 2.31 -14.39
C THR A 50 -4.26 2.27 -13.00
N ALA A 51 -3.84 1.35 -12.14
CA ALA A 51 -4.32 1.30 -10.76
C ALA A 51 -3.93 2.56 -9.98
N ASP A 52 -2.71 3.07 -10.16
CA ASP A 52 -2.23 4.29 -9.52
C ASP A 52 -3.12 5.49 -9.88
N LYS A 53 -3.42 5.69 -11.17
CA LYS A 53 -4.32 6.76 -11.64
C LYS A 53 -5.69 6.72 -10.95
N TYR A 54 -6.31 5.54 -10.84
CA TYR A 54 -7.62 5.40 -10.20
C TYR A 54 -7.55 5.63 -8.68
N ILE A 55 -6.50 5.14 -8.03
CA ILE A 55 -6.35 5.27 -6.58
C ILE A 55 -6.00 6.70 -6.20
N LEU A 56 -5.15 7.38 -6.95
CA LEU A 56 -4.84 8.80 -6.73
C LEU A 56 -6.09 9.68 -6.86
N ARG A 57 -6.92 9.44 -7.89
CA ARG A 57 -8.20 10.15 -8.02
C ARG A 57 -9.15 9.86 -6.87
N TRP A 58 -9.24 8.61 -6.42
CA TRP A 58 -10.06 8.25 -5.25
C TRP A 58 -9.52 8.83 -3.94
N ALA A 59 -8.20 8.94 -3.80
CA ALA A 59 -7.50 9.41 -2.60
C ALA A 59 -7.19 10.92 -2.64
N GLU A 60 -7.79 11.69 -3.53
CA GLU A 60 -7.54 13.12 -3.68
C GLU A 60 -7.72 13.87 -2.36
N ASN A 61 -8.85 13.64 -1.68
CA ASN A 61 -9.22 14.26 -0.41
C ASN A 61 -8.44 13.73 0.82
N ILE A 62 -7.54 12.76 0.65
CA ILE A 62 -6.71 12.25 1.74
C ILE A 62 -5.47 13.15 1.85
N LYS A 63 -5.31 13.84 2.98
CA LYS A 63 -4.17 14.71 3.31
C LYS A 63 -2.88 13.91 3.57
N ILE A 64 -2.37 13.27 2.52
CA ILE A 64 -1.09 12.57 2.49
C ILE A 64 -0.36 13.00 1.22
N HIS A 65 0.96 13.11 1.29
CA HIS A 65 1.79 13.42 0.14
C HIS A 65 1.55 12.46 -1.03
N VAL A 66 1.48 12.99 -2.25
CA VAL A 66 1.16 12.20 -3.47
C VAL A 66 2.15 11.03 -3.65
N HIS A 67 3.45 11.26 -3.51
CA HIS A 67 4.46 10.19 -3.58
C HIS A 67 4.27 9.09 -2.54
N SER A 68 3.76 9.40 -1.34
CA SER A 68 3.45 8.38 -0.34
C SER A 68 2.25 7.53 -0.80
N LYS A 69 1.21 8.15 -1.37
CA LYS A 69 0.07 7.42 -1.96
C LYS A 69 0.54 6.44 -3.05
N GLN A 70 1.41 6.91 -3.95
CA GLN A 70 2.01 6.09 -5.02
C GLN A 70 2.82 4.92 -4.46
N ALA A 71 3.63 5.16 -3.41
CA ALA A 71 4.40 4.11 -2.75
C ALA A 71 3.49 3.01 -2.18
N PHE A 72 2.32 3.36 -1.63
CA PHE A 72 1.38 2.36 -1.09
C PHE A 72 0.73 1.51 -2.18
N VAL A 73 0.41 2.10 -3.33
CA VAL A 73 -0.02 1.36 -4.52
C VAL A 73 1.10 0.42 -4.97
N GLN A 74 2.33 0.92 -5.05
CA GLN A 74 3.49 0.14 -5.46
C GLN A 74 3.75 -1.06 -4.53
N LEU A 75 3.62 -0.89 -3.22
CA LEU A 75 3.75 -1.99 -2.24
C LEU A 75 2.79 -3.14 -2.52
N TYR A 76 1.55 -2.86 -2.95
CA TYR A 76 0.61 -3.90 -3.37
C TYR A 76 1.12 -4.65 -4.61
N PHE A 77 1.60 -3.92 -5.62
CA PHE A 77 2.10 -4.53 -6.86
C PHE A 77 3.39 -5.33 -6.65
N GLN A 78 4.23 -4.97 -5.68
CA GLN A 78 5.37 -5.79 -5.26
C GLN A 78 4.91 -7.14 -4.68
N ALA A 79 3.90 -7.13 -3.80
CA ALA A 79 3.31 -8.36 -3.28
C ALA A 79 2.66 -9.21 -4.39
N LEU A 80 2.00 -8.56 -5.35
CA LEU A 80 1.40 -9.23 -6.50
C LEU A 80 2.47 -9.84 -7.43
N LYS A 81 3.59 -9.15 -7.64
CA LYS A 81 4.74 -9.70 -8.38
C LYS A 81 5.34 -10.92 -7.67
N GLY A 82 5.42 -10.89 -6.34
CA GLY A 82 5.81 -12.03 -5.52
C GLY A 82 4.87 -13.23 -5.70
N TYR A 83 3.55 -12.97 -5.73
CA TYR A 83 2.55 -13.99 -6.05
C TYR A 83 2.77 -14.60 -7.44
N PHE A 84 2.94 -13.80 -8.49
CA PHE A 84 3.16 -14.36 -9.84
C PHE A 84 4.43 -15.22 -9.93
N LYS A 85 5.48 -14.88 -9.18
CA LYS A 85 6.68 -15.73 -9.08
C LYS A 85 6.39 -17.05 -8.36
N ALA A 86 5.62 -17.00 -7.27
CA ALA A 86 5.25 -18.19 -6.50
C ALA A 86 4.27 -19.10 -7.27
N ALA A 87 3.30 -18.52 -7.97
CA ALA A 87 2.29 -19.24 -8.75
C ALA A 87 2.88 -20.08 -9.89
N LYS A 88 4.05 -19.67 -10.42
CA LYS A 88 4.80 -20.48 -11.39
C LYS A 88 5.36 -21.78 -10.81
N LYS A 89 5.64 -21.81 -9.50
CA LYS A 89 6.22 -22.96 -8.80
C LYS A 89 5.15 -23.79 -8.06
N ASN A 90 4.15 -23.11 -7.50
CA ASN A 90 3.08 -23.70 -6.71
C ASN A 90 1.72 -23.27 -7.27
N GLN A 91 0.97 -24.19 -7.86
CA GLN A 91 -0.33 -23.90 -8.47
C GLN A 91 -1.39 -23.49 -7.42
N ASP A 92 -1.23 -23.89 -6.15
CA ASP A 92 -2.12 -23.51 -5.05
C ASP A 92 -1.82 -22.14 -4.41
N ALA A 93 -0.85 -21.38 -4.96
CA ALA A 93 -0.56 -20.05 -4.46
C ALA A 93 -1.80 -19.15 -4.57
N LYS A 94 -2.10 -18.39 -3.51
CA LYS A 94 -3.23 -17.45 -3.48
C LYS A 94 -2.75 -16.02 -3.65
N PRO A 95 -3.43 -15.19 -4.47
CA PRO A 95 -3.07 -13.79 -4.61
C PRO A 95 -3.27 -13.03 -3.30
N PRO A 96 -2.63 -11.85 -3.12
CA PRO A 96 -2.81 -11.03 -1.93
C PRO A 96 -4.29 -10.69 -1.70
N HIS A 97 -4.87 -11.23 -0.63
CA HIS A 97 -6.31 -11.12 -0.32
C HIS A 97 -6.60 -10.64 1.11
N LYS A 98 -5.59 -10.66 1.98
CA LYS A 98 -5.74 -10.27 3.38
C LYS A 98 -5.73 -8.75 3.50
N LYS A 99 -6.83 -8.20 4.00
CA LYS A 99 -6.92 -6.78 4.36
C LYS A 99 -5.98 -6.51 5.54
N LYS A 100 -5.31 -5.36 5.48
CA LYS A 100 -4.44 -4.89 6.57
C LYS A 100 -5.20 -3.88 7.43
N ARG A 101 -5.11 -4.01 8.75
CA ARG A 101 -5.62 -2.97 9.68
C ARG A 101 -4.63 -1.81 9.79
N TYR A 102 -3.34 -2.15 9.80
CA TYR A 102 -2.23 -1.21 9.82
C TYR A 102 -1.20 -1.66 8.77
N LEU A 103 -0.59 -0.69 8.11
CA LEU A 103 0.53 -0.95 7.21
C LEU A 103 1.71 -0.11 7.74
N PRO A 104 2.70 -0.74 8.40
CA PRO A 104 3.83 -0.01 8.94
C PRO A 104 4.62 0.62 7.79
N PHE A 105 4.87 1.93 7.89
CA PHE A 105 5.61 2.69 6.90
C PHE A 105 6.63 3.59 7.61
N ILE A 106 7.77 3.81 6.95
CA ILE A 106 8.79 4.73 7.45
C ILE A 106 8.40 6.14 7.00
N TRP A 107 7.97 6.95 7.95
CA TRP A 107 7.57 8.33 7.69
C TRP A 107 8.79 9.25 7.79
N LYS A 108 9.03 10.03 6.75
CA LYS A 108 9.92 11.19 6.83
C LYS A 108 9.13 12.37 7.38
N GLU A 109 9.76 13.22 8.16
CA GLU A 109 9.14 14.43 8.74
C GLU A 109 8.43 15.30 7.68
N SER A 110 9.04 15.45 6.50
CA SER A 110 8.45 16.18 5.36
C SER A 110 7.15 15.57 4.81
N ALA A 111 6.92 14.27 5.03
CA ALA A 111 5.73 13.55 4.58
C ALA A 111 4.60 13.54 5.63
N VAL A 112 4.86 14.01 6.85
CA VAL A 112 3.93 14.05 8.00
C VAL A 112 3.21 15.40 8.13
N LYS A 113 3.39 16.33 7.17
CA LYS A 113 2.65 17.60 7.17
C LYS A 113 1.14 17.35 7.02
N LEU A 114 0.46 17.26 8.16
CA LEU A 114 -0.99 17.36 8.32
C LEU A 114 -1.45 18.81 8.16
#